data_AF-A0A287CW23-F1
#
_entry.id   AF-A0A287CW23-F1
#
_cell.length_a   1.000
_cell.length_b   1.000
_cell.length_c   1.000
_cell.angle_alpha   90.00
_cell.angle_beta   90.00
_cell.angle_gamma   90.00
#
_symmetry.space_group_name_H-M   'P 1'
#
loop_
_entity.id
_entity.type
_entity.pdbx_description
1 polymer ?
#
loop_
_entity_poly.entity_id
_entity_poly.type
_entity_poly.pdbx_seq_one_letter_code
_entity_poly.pdbx_strand_id
1 'polypeptide(L)'
;VETRGSSWQPLVSLSAGPGPRGRTPCFLDLRCDPGAGEDILAVGVLSSARNMEVYVGEEYCGTGRGQGARTVPEGREQENVIFYKKHLKLETSTYACKIKLLSFGEKQCVFLSKVVVHMKPVSGNSSPSSPALGSRIDLDKVQTIMESMGSKLSPGAQQLMNMVRFQQQ
;
A
#
# COMPACT_ATOMS: atom_id res chain seq x y z
N VAL A 1 -31.64 12.51 -24.96
CA VAL A 1 -31.11 13.68 -24.23
C VAL A 1 -31.34 13.42 -22.76
N GLU A 2 -30.30 13.01 -22.03
CA GLU A 2 -30.35 12.95 -20.57
C GLU A 2 -29.04 13.51 -20.03
N THR A 3 -29.05 14.82 -19.87
CA THR A 3 -28.02 15.59 -19.17
C THR A 3 -28.19 15.36 -17.67
N ARG A 4 -27.54 14.34 -17.12
CA ARG A 4 -27.31 14.27 -15.68
C ARG A 4 -26.04 15.05 -15.37
N GLY A 5 -26.24 16.28 -14.91
CA GLY A 5 -25.19 17.15 -14.40
C GLY A 5 -24.34 16.41 -13.38
N SER A 6 -23.05 16.32 -13.66
CA SER A 6 -22.06 15.87 -12.71
C SER A 6 -21.97 16.90 -11.59
N SER A 7 -22.65 16.65 -10.47
CA SER A 7 -22.43 17.40 -9.23
C SER A 7 -20.95 17.23 -8.84
N TRP A 8 -20.17 18.28 -9.00
CA TRP A 8 -18.76 18.32 -8.67
C TRP A 8 -18.61 18.14 -7.15
N GLN A 9 -17.98 17.04 -6.74
CA GLN A 9 -17.59 16.87 -5.34
C GLN A 9 -16.40 17.82 -5.07
N PRO A 10 -16.38 18.54 -3.94
CA PRO A 10 -15.27 19.44 -3.61
C PRO A 10 -13.95 18.68 -3.58
N LEU A 11 -12.91 19.25 -4.20
CA LEU A 11 -11.57 18.70 -4.14
C LEU A 11 -11.02 18.82 -2.71
N VAL A 12 -10.43 17.75 -2.19
CA VAL A 12 -9.77 17.78 -0.88
C VAL A 12 -8.31 18.21 -1.09
N SER A 13 -7.93 19.34 -0.49
CA SER A 13 -6.54 19.82 -0.44
C SER A 13 -5.92 19.45 0.91
N LEU A 14 -4.81 18.70 0.87
CA LEU A 14 -4.03 18.38 2.06
C LEU A 14 -2.74 19.21 2.04
N SER A 15 -2.62 20.17 2.96
CA SER A 15 -1.46 21.05 3.08
C SER A 15 -0.63 20.73 4.32
N ALA A 16 0.68 21.01 4.27
CA ALA A 16 1.54 20.93 5.43
C ALA A 16 1.19 22.02 6.46
N GLY A 17 1.24 21.67 7.75
CA GLY A 17 1.19 22.65 8.83
C GLY A 17 2.48 23.48 8.93
N PRO A 18 2.52 24.54 9.77
CA PRO A 18 3.71 25.35 9.99
C PRO A 18 4.78 24.56 10.78
N GLY A 19 5.47 23.66 10.09
CA GLY A 19 6.59 22.87 10.62
C GLY A 19 7.93 23.32 10.04
N PRO A 20 9.06 22.85 10.61
CA PRO A 20 10.38 23.13 10.07
C PRO A 20 10.45 22.76 8.59
N ARG A 21 11.17 23.57 7.78
CA ARG A 21 11.28 23.42 6.32
C ARG A 21 11.90 22.06 5.98
N GLY A 22 11.05 21.07 5.79
CA GLY A 22 11.37 19.71 5.41
C GLY A 22 10.20 19.13 4.64
N ARG A 23 10.51 18.35 3.60
CA ARG A 23 9.51 17.76 2.70
C ARG A 23 8.82 16.60 3.42
N THR A 24 7.87 16.91 4.30
CA THR A 24 7.09 15.89 5.02
C THR A 24 6.22 15.13 4.02
N PRO A 25 6.34 13.80 3.92
CA PRO A 25 5.47 13.02 3.06
C PRO A 25 4.01 13.16 3.51
N CYS A 26 3.08 13.19 2.55
CA CYS A 26 1.66 13.16 2.85
C CYS A 26 1.22 11.70 2.97
N PHE A 27 0.61 11.35 4.11
CA PHE A 27 0.13 10.00 4.38
C PHE A 27 -1.39 9.96 4.45
N LEU A 28 -1.97 8.84 4.01
CA LEU A 28 -3.36 8.47 4.24
C LEU A 28 -3.37 7.14 4.99
N ASP A 29 -3.96 7.10 6.18
CA ASP A 29 -4.18 5.88 6.93
C ASP A 29 -5.61 5.37 6.66
N LEU A 30 -5.71 4.14 6.13
CA LEU A 30 -6.97 3.47 5.85
C LEU A 30 -7.15 2.33 6.83
N ARG A 31 -8.32 2.27 7.46
CA ARG A 31 -8.68 1.24 8.45
C ARG A 31 -10.12 0.81 8.26
N CYS A 32 -10.32 -0.49 8.21
CA CYS A 32 -11.61 -1.15 8.31
C CYS A 32 -11.86 -1.53 9.77
N ASP A 33 -13.12 -1.60 10.18
CA ASP A 33 -13.50 -2.12 11.49
C ASP A 33 -13.20 -3.63 11.53
N PRO A 34 -12.33 -4.11 12.44
CA PRO A 34 -12.04 -5.53 12.57
C PRO A 34 -13.28 -6.38 12.89
N GLY A 35 -14.31 -5.79 13.50
CA GLY A 35 -15.58 -6.46 13.80
C GLY A 35 -16.52 -6.61 12.59
N ALA A 36 -16.26 -5.88 11.50
CA ALA A 36 -17.09 -5.92 10.30
C ALA A 36 -16.80 -7.12 9.39
N GLY A 37 -15.69 -7.86 9.63
CA GLY A 37 -15.36 -9.06 8.88
C GLY A 37 -14.97 -8.80 7.42
N GLU A 38 -14.41 -7.64 7.10
CA GLU A 38 -13.99 -7.26 5.75
C GLU A 38 -12.53 -6.79 5.75
N ASP A 39 -11.73 -7.30 4.81
CA ASP A 39 -10.35 -6.89 4.62
C ASP A 39 -10.16 -6.07 3.34
N ILE A 40 -9.23 -5.12 3.39
CA ILE A 40 -8.69 -4.41 2.23
C ILE A 40 -7.89 -5.37 1.37
N LEU A 41 -8.25 -5.47 0.09
CA LEU A 41 -7.57 -6.25 -0.94
C LEU A 41 -6.79 -5.38 -1.93
N ALA A 42 -7.30 -4.19 -2.23
CA ALA A 42 -6.63 -3.25 -3.13
C ALA A 42 -7.04 -1.82 -2.83
N VAL A 43 -6.17 -0.87 -3.18
CA VAL A 43 -6.41 0.57 -3.02
C VAL A 43 -6.21 1.29 -4.35
N GLY A 44 -7.10 2.24 -4.62
CA GLY A 44 -7.04 3.14 -5.77
C GLY A 44 -7.07 4.60 -5.31
N VAL A 45 -6.18 5.43 -5.85
CA VAL A 45 -6.09 6.86 -5.49
C VAL A 45 -6.03 7.72 -6.76
N LEU A 46 -6.91 8.71 -6.84
CA LEU A 46 -6.85 9.81 -7.80
C LEU A 46 -6.36 11.07 -7.07
N SER A 47 -5.14 11.48 -7.34
CA SER A 47 -4.50 12.63 -6.69
C SER A 47 -3.45 13.29 -7.58
N SER A 48 -3.02 14.51 -7.21
CA SER A 48 -1.93 15.23 -7.90
C SER A 48 -0.55 14.59 -7.70
N ALA A 49 -0.38 13.75 -6.68
CA ALA A 49 0.84 12.95 -6.50
C ALA A 49 0.98 11.90 -7.62
N ARG A 50 2.14 11.84 -8.28
CA ARG A 50 2.35 10.94 -9.42
C ARG A 50 2.42 9.48 -9.00
N ASN A 51 3.07 9.20 -7.87
CA ASN A 51 3.24 7.84 -7.36
C ASN A 51 2.69 7.73 -5.93
N MET A 52 2.37 6.52 -5.50
CA MET A 52 2.08 6.20 -4.11
C MET A 52 2.85 4.95 -3.68
N GLU A 53 3.28 4.90 -2.43
CA GLU A 53 3.77 3.69 -1.76
C GLU A 53 2.69 3.24 -0.77
N VAL A 54 2.47 1.92 -0.65
CA VAL A 54 1.50 1.36 0.29
C VAL A 54 2.23 0.47 1.28
N TYR A 55 1.86 0.60 2.55
CA TYR A 55 2.44 -0.11 3.67
C TYR A 55 1.37 -0.80 4.50
N VAL A 56 1.72 -1.94 5.10
CA VAL A 56 0.94 -2.59 6.16
C VAL A 56 1.81 -2.63 7.41
N GLY A 57 1.37 -1.93 8.46
CA GLY A 57 2.26 -1.60 9.58
C GLY A 57 3.43 -0.75 9.09
N GLU A 58 4.65 -1.29 9.18
CA GLU A 58 5.88 -0.69 8.67
C GLU A 58 6.39 -1.36 7.38
N GLU A 59 5.76 -2.45 6.96
CA GLU A 59 6.18 -3.23 5.81
C GLU A 59 5.74 -2.58 4.50
N TYR A 60 6.66 -2.47 3.55
CA TYR A 60 6.37 -1.98 2.20
C TYR A 60 5.70 -3.07 1.35
N CYS A 61 4.50 -2.78 0.86
CA CYS A 61 3.72 -3.73 0.05
C CYS A 61 3.80 -3.44 -1.46
N GLY A 62 4.19 -2.23 -1.86
CA GLY A 62 4.32 -1.91 -3.28
C GLY A 62 4.15 -0.44 -3.63
N THR A 63 4.44 -0.13 -4.90
CA THR A 63 4.33 1.22 -5.46
C THR A 63 3.26 1.25 -6.55
N GLY A 64 2.25 2.08 -6.35
CA GLY A 64 1.27 2.43 -7.38
C GLY A 64 1.80 3.58 -8.24
N ARG A 65 2.12 3.29 -9.51
CA ARG A 65 2.55 4.32 -10.48
C ARG A 65 1.34 4.97 -11.13
N GLY A 66 1.37 6.30 -11.23
CA GLY A 66 0.32 7.08 -11.84
C GLY A 66 0.20 6.86 -13.33
N GLN A 67 -0.99 6.49 -13.79
CA GLN A 67 -1.40 6.61 -15.18
C GLN A 67 -2.01 8.01 -15.36
N GLY A 68 -1.60 8.71 -16.43
CA GLY A 68 -2.04 10.08 -16.70
C GLY A 68 -3.56 10.14 -16.78
N ALA A 69 -4.18 10.95 -15.91
CA ALA A 69 -5.62 11.00 -15.81
C ALA A 69 -6.08 12.45 -15.62
N ARG A 70 -6.51 13.06 -16.73
CA ARG A 70 -7.34 14.26 -16.80
C ARG A 70 -6.73 15.53 -16.19
N THR A 71 -6.59 16.54 -17.03
CA THR A 71 -6.52 17.94 -16.59
C THR A 71 -7.92 18.32 -16.12
N VAL A 72 -8.09 18.73 -14.86
CA VAL A 72 -9.35 19.35 -14.44
C VAL A 72 -9.17 20.85 -14.65
N PRO A 73 -9.91 21.48 -15.58
CA PRO A 73 -9.92 22.93 -15.69
C PRO A 73 -10.83 23.46 -14.59
N GLU A 74 -10.26 24.18 -13.62
CA GLU A 74 -11.04 25.01 -12.68
C GLU A 74 -10.96 26.47 -13.11
N GLY A 75 -12.11 27.15 -13.06
CA GLY A 75 -12.29 28.50 -13.57
C GLY A 75 -11.45 29.54 -12.83
N ARG A 76 -10.91 30.48 -13.64
CA ARG A 76 -10.20 31.73 -13.31
C ARG A 76 -9.15 31.62 -12.18
N GLU A 77 -7.89 31.59 -12.61
CA GLU A 77 -6.65 31.85 -11.86
C GLU A 77 -6.05 30.72 -10.99
N GLN A 78 -6.50 29.48 -11.09
CA GLN A 78 -5.78 28.34 -10.51
C GLN A 78 -5.12 27.48 -11.60
N GLU A 79 -3.84 27.17 -11.43
CA GLU A 79 -3.08 26.27 -12.29
C GLU A 79 -3.89 24.99 -12.56
N ASN A 80 -3.98 24.59 -13.82
CA ASN A 80 -4.53 23.29 -14.22
C ASN A 80 -3.87 22.16 -13.40
N VAL A 81 -4.59 21.62 -12.42
CA VAL A 81 -4.06 20.53 -11.58
C VAL A 81 -4.14 19.23 -12.37
N ILE A 82 -2.97 18.62 -12.61
CA ILE A 82 -2.87 17.30 -13.22
C ILE A 82 -3.14 16.24 -12.16
N PHE A 83 -4.07 15.34 -12.44
CA PHE A 83 -4.31 14.18 -11.60
C PHE A 83 -3.71 12.91 -12.21
N TYR A 84 -3.37 11.99 -11.34
CA TYR A 84 -2.87 10.67 -11.71
C TYR A 84 -3.73 9.62 -11.04
N LYS A 85 -4.17 8.62 -11.81
CA LYS A 85 -4.83 7.45 -11.23
C LYS A 85 -3.77 6.43 -10.85
N LYS A 86 -3.79 6.00 -9.59
CA LYS A 86 -2.90 4.98 -9.04
C LYS A 86 -3.75 3.84 -8.49
N HIS A 87 -3.27 2.61 -8.62
CA HIS A 87 -3.93 1.42 -8.08
C HIS A 87 -2.86 0.43 -7.63
N LEU A 88 -3.07 -0.21 -6.49
CA LEU A 88 -2.22 -1.29 -5.98
C LEU A 88 -3.10 -2.38 -5.37
N LYS A 89 -2.89 -3.62 -5.82
CA LYS A 89 -3.46 -4.82 -5.19
C LYS A 89 -2.46 -5.35 -4.16
N LEU A 90 -2.93 -5.68 -2.97
CA LEU A 90 -2.11 -6.26 -1.92
C LEU A 90 -1.95 -7.76 -2.15
N GLU A 91 -0.78 -8.30 -1.81
CA GLU A 91 -0.52 -9.75 -1.86
C GLU A 91 -1.37 -10.48 -0.81
N THR A 92 -1.40 -9.93 0.40
CA THR A 92 -2.23 -10.40 1.52
C THR A 92 -3.23 -9.32 1.89
N SER A 93 -4.47 -9.71 2.17
CA SER A 93 -5.50 -8.77 2.60
C SER A 93 -5.26 -8.31 4.04
N THR A 94 -5.74 -7.11 4.37
CA THR A 94 -5.48 -6.49 5.68
C THR A 94 -6.65 -5.62 6.11
N TYR A 95 -6.88 -5.49 7.41
CA TYR A 95 -7.85 -4.52 7.95
C TYR A 95 -7.31 -3.08 7.94
N ALA A 96 -6.00 -2.87 7.75
CA ALA A 96 -5.39 -1.54 7.79
C ALA A 96 -4.19 -1.41 6.86
N CYS A 97 -4.06 -0.27 6.21
CA CYS A 97 -2.87 0.09 5.44
C CYS A 97 -2.60 1.60 5.47
N LYS A 98 -1.34 1.97 5.21
CA LYS A 98 -0.87 3.35 5.12
C LYS A 98 -0.42 3.62 3.69
N ILE A 99 -0.90 4.71 3.10
CA ILE A 99 -0.53 5.14 1.76
C ILE A 99 0.29 6.41 1.86
N LYS A 100 1.54 6.35 1.40
CA LYS A 100 2.42 7.51 1.27
C LYS A 100 2.30 8.07 -0.14
N LEU A 101 1.78 9.28 -0.24
CA LEU A 101 1.68 10.01 -1.50
C LEU A 101 3.04 10.64 -1.81
N LEU A 102 3.69 10.10 -2.83
CA LEU A 102 5.02 10.55 -3.21
C LEU A 102 4.92 11.81 -4.06
N SER A 103 5.58 12.85 -3.55
CA SER A 103 6.25 13.90 -4.32
C SER A 103 5.44 14.50 -5.47
N PHE A 104 4.97 15.71 -5.22
CA PHE A 104 4.15 16.52 -6.11
C PHE A 104 4.91 17.76 -6.61
N GLY A 105 6.25 17.70 -6.58
CA GLY A 105 7.17 18.79 -6.96
C GLY A 105 7.53 19.70 -5.79
N GLU A 106 7.74 20.99 -6.08
CA GLU A 106 8.01 22.06 -5.10
C GLU A 106 6.74 22.56 -4.38
N LYS A 107 5.57 22.01 -4.69
CA LYS A 107 4.32 22.51 -4.13
C LYS A 107 4.24 22.17 -2.63
N GLN A 108 3.29 22.79 -1.93
CA GLN A 108 3.08 22.60 -0.47
C GLN A 108 1.78 21.82 -0.13
N CYS A 109 0.99 21.43 -1.13
CA CYS A 109 -0.21 20.61 -0.95
C CYS A 109 -0.33 19.47 -1.97
N VAL A 110 -1.03 18.40 -1.56
CA VAL A 110 -1.50 17.33 -2.44
C VAL A 110 -3.00 17.45 -2.60
N PHE A 111 -3.47 17.43 -3.83
CA PHE A 111 -4.89 17.41 -4.16
C PHE A 111 -5.38 15.97 -4.29
N LEU A 112 -6.44 15.64 -3.58
CA LEU A 112 -7.05 14.32 -3.55
C LEU A 112 -8.49 14.43 -4.05
N SER A 113 -8.79 13.71 -5.14
CA SER A 113 -10.12 13.72 -5.76
C SER A 113 -10.92 12.46 -5.42
N LYS A 114 -10.25 11.31 -5.33
CA LYS A 114 -10.93 10.04 -5.05
C LYS A 114 -10.01 9.04 -4.36
N VAL A 115 -10.54 8.36 -3.34
CA VAL A 115 -9.98 7.14 -2.77
C VAL A 115 -10.97 6.01 -3.00
N VAL A 116 -10.49 4.87 -3.46
CA VAL A 116 -11.27 3.64 -3.66
C VAL A 116 -10.59 2.53 -2.89
N VAL A 117 -11.34 1.85 -2.03
CA VAL A 117 -10.88 0.69 -1.28
C VAL A 117 -11.67 -0.51 -1.79
N HIS A 118 -10.97 -1.49 -2.34
CA HIS A 118 -11.58 -2.77 -2.71
C HIS A 118 -11.45 -3.71 -1.52
N MET A 119 -12.58 -4.14 -0.99
CA MET A 119 -12.67 -4.98 0.20
C MET A 119 -13.14 -6.39 -0.19
N LYS A 120 -12.83 -7.36 0.65
CA LYS A 120 -13.38 -8.72 0.55
C LYS A 120 -13.82 -9.20 1.94
N PRO A 121 -14.86 -10.04 2.01
CA PRO A 121 -15.23 -10.70 3.26
C PRO A 121 -14.10 -11.59 3.76
N VAL A 122 -13.87 -11.56 5.07
CA VAL A 122 -13.00 -12.47 5.78
C VAL A 122 -13.80 -13.75 6.01
N SER A 123 -13.58 -14.76 5.17
CA SER A 123 -14.15 -16.08 5.40
C SER A 123 -13.58 -16.62 6.72
N GLY A 124 -14.44 -16.93 7.68
CA GLY A 124 -14.09 -17.44 9.03
C GLY A 124 -13.40 -18.80 9.07
N ASN A 125 -12.81 -19.24 7.96
CA ASN A 125 -11.97 -20.42 7.93
C ASN A 125 -10.61 -20.01 8.49
N SER A 126 -10.46 -20.13 9.80
CA SER A 126 -9.17 -20.23 10.46
C SER A 126 -8.41 -21.44 9.90
N SER A 127 -7.76 -21.27 8.75
CA SER A 127 -6.57 -22.06 8.45
C SER A 127 -5.51 -21.66 9.49
N PRO A 128 -4.68 -22.61 9.98
CA PRO A 128 -3.70 -22.29 11.00
C PRO A 128 -2.79 -21.21 10.43
N SER A 129 -2.84 -20.04 11.09
CA SER A 129 -1.87 -18.97 11.03
C SER A 129 -0.75 -19.19 10.01
N SER A 130 -0.85 -18.54 8.85
CA SER A 130 0.36 -18.16 8.12
C SER A 130 1.25 -17.45 9.14
N PRO A 131 2.48 -17.93 9.43
CA PRO A 131 3.29 -17.34 10.47
C PRO A 131 3.45 -15.86 10.16
N ALA A 132 3.04 -15.00 11.09
CA ALA A 132 3.21 -13.56 10.99
C ALA A 132 4.64 -13.25 10.54
N LEU A 133 4.78 -12.32 9.59
CA LEU A 133 6.07 -11.76 9.20
C LEU A 133 6.71 -11.13 10.44
N GLY A 134 7.62 -11.87 11.09
CA GLY A 134 8.11 -11.59 12.44
C GLY A 134 8.34 -12.87 13.26
N SER A 135 7.72 -13.98 12.87
CA SER A 135 8.11 -15.30 13.35
C SER A 135 9.47 -15.68 12.74
N ARG A 136 10.39 -16.06 13.62
CA ARG A 136 11.70 -16.64 13.27
C ARG A 136 11.49 -17.70 12.18
N ILE A 137 12.28 -17.63 11.10
CA ILE A 137 12.19 -18.60 10.00
C ILE A 137 12.38 -19.99 10.59
N ASP A 138 11.37 -20.84 10.44
CA ASP A 138 11.41 -22.22 10.91
C ASP A 138 12.29 -23.03 9.95
N LEU A 139 13.59 -23.07 10.27
CA LEU A 139 14.60 -23.70 9.44
C LEU A 139 14.45 -25.23 9.38
N ASP A 140 13.61 -25.83 10.22
CA ASP A 140 13.30 -27.27 10.19
C ASP A 140 12.18 -27.56 9.19
N LYS A 141 11.19 -26.67 9.06
CA LYS A 141 10.20 -26.73 7.98
C LYS A 141 10.82 -26.51 6.61
N VAL A 142 11.75 -25.56 6.49
CA VAL A 142 12.49 -25.32 5.22
C VAL A 142 13.24 -26.59 4.82
N GLN A 143 13.96 -27.21 5.76
CA GLN A 143 14.69 -28.44 5.52
C GLN A 143 13.77 -29.58 5.05
N THR A 144 12.62 -29.75 5.71
CA THR A 144 11.60 -30.75 5.34
C THR A 144 11.08 -30.55 3.91
N ILE A 145 10.80 -29.31 3.52
CA ILE A 145 10.33 -28.98 2.17
C ILE A 145 11.42 -29.28 1.15
N MET A 146 12.67 -28.91 1.44
CA MET A 146 13.80 -29.16 0.55
C MET A 146 14.09 -30.65 0.34
N GLU A 147 13.98 -31.45 1.40
CA GLU A 147 14.09 -32.92 1.35
C GLU A 147 12.96 -33.54 0.51
N SER A 148 11.73 -33.02 0.63
CA SER A 148 10.59 -33.47 -0.19
C SER A 148 10.73 -33.14 -1.68
N MET A 149 11.50 -32.10 -2.04
CA MET A 149 11.80 -31.72 -3.42
C MET A 149 13.03 -32.43 -3.99
N GLY A 150 13.60 -33.41 -3.26
CA GLY A 150 14.75 -34.20 -3.72
C GLY A 150 16.05 -33.42 -3.92
N SER A 151 16.08 -32.17 -3.45
CA SER A 151 17.15 -31.21 -3.72
C SER A 151 18.00 -31.06 -2.46
N LYS A 152 19.16 -31.72 -2.42
CA LYS A 152 20.12 -31.49 -1.32
C LYS A 152 20.71 -30.10 -1.45
N LEU A 153 20.76 -29.36 -0.34
CA LEU A 153 21.48 -28.09 -0.27
C LEU A 153 22.94 -28.30 -0.70
N SER A 154 23.49 -27.32 -1.40
CA SER A 154 24.94 -27.29 -1.59
C SER A 154 25.63 -27.16 -0.23
N PRO A 155 26.87 -27.64 -0.08
CA PRO A 155 27.61 -27.53 1.17
C PRO A 155 27.66 -26.09 1.72
N GLY A 156 27.81 -25.09 0.83
CA GLY A 156 27.79 -23.68 1.21
C GLY A 156 26.42 -23.20 1.69
N ALA A 157 25.32 -23.61 1.04
CA ALA A 157 23.98 -23.23 1.45
C ALA A 157 23.56 -23.87 2.79
N GLN A 158 24.03 -25.10 3.07
CA GLN A 158 23.86 -25.74 4.37
C GLN A 158 24.60 -25.00 5.49
N GLN A 159 25.82 -24.53 5.21
CA GLN A 159 26.60 -23.76 6.18
C GLN A 159 25.93 -22.42 6.52
N LEU A 160 25.37 -21.73 5.51
CA LEU A 160 24.60 -20.50 5.72
C LEU A 160 23.36 -20.75 6.58
N MET A 161 22.59 -21.81 6.30
CA MET A 161 21.44 -22.22 7.11
C MET A 161 21.83 -22.44 8.58
N ASN A 162 22.94 -23.14 8.83
CA ASN A 162 23.43 -23.41 10.19
C ASN A 162 23.87 -22.12 10.90
N MET A 163 24.49 -21.18 10.17
CA MET A 163 24.88 -19.88 10.71
C MET A 163 23.66 -19.04 11.12
N VAL A 164 22.59 -19.07 10.31
CA VAL A 164 21.33 -18.38 10.62
C VAL A 164 20.63 -19.02 11.84
N ARG A 165 20.66 -20.36 11.98
CA ARG A 165 20.15 -21.05 13.18
C ARG A 165 20.81 -20.55 14.46
N PHE A 166 22.12 -20.36 14.43
CA PHE A 166 22.88 -19.91 15.61
C PHE A 166 22.56 -18.46 16.01
N GLN A 167 22.32 -17.58 15.03
CA GLN A 167 21.94 -16.19 15.29
C GLN A 167 20.50 -16.04 15.82
N GLN A 168 19.65 -17.04 15.57
CA GLN A 168 18.28 -17.10 16.03
C GLN A 168 18.12 -17.87 17.36
N GLN A 169 19.18 -18.05 18.15
CA GLN A 169 19.09 -18.48 19.54
C GLN A 169 19.26 -17.24 20.43
#